data_AF-A0A949NB37-F1
#
_entry.id   AF-A0A949NB37-F1
#
_cell.length_a   1.000
_cell.length_b   1.000
_cell.length_c   1.000
_cell.angle_alpha   90.00
_cell.angle_beta   90.00
_cell.angle_gamma   90.00
#
_symmetry.space_group_name_H-M   'P 1'
#
loop_
_entity.id
_entity.type
_entity.pdbx_description
1 polymer ?
#
loop_
_entity_poly.entity_id
_entity_poly.type
_entity_poly.pdbx_seq_one_letter_code
_entity_poly.pdbx_strand_id
1 'polypeptide(L)'
;MSSKQNDRHIIWSNIHLDFENWRADLEEQYPDLSEDELIQKMYEINSDYLGDERMNLNVQLSQPILVVADIGRWDGRYDGYAEIKTGNIKDCLYSEMDMCEWYVDKYGDLRADAVHHDGTNHYLYRVYKDTATDSQIENLKAKIYDGKATRADITRVTRRLGDEIAAVYGFDIPRQKKNIERAR
;
A
#
# COMPACT_ATOMS: atom_id res chain seq x y z
N MET A 1 22.31 -8.69 7.57
CA MET A 1 20.99 -9.10 8.10
C MET A 1 20.19 -7.85 8.40
N SER A 2 19.17 -7.58 7.59
CA SER A 2 18.45 -6.31 7.51
C SER A 2 17.44 -6.16 8.64
N SER A 3 17.63 -5.19 9.54
CA SER A 3 16.67 -4.85 10.59
C SER A 3 15.44 -4.08 10.08
N LYS A 4 15.30 -3.86 8.77
CA LYS A 4 14.15 -3.14 8.19
C LYS A 4 12.88 -3.98 8.03
N GLN A 5 12.97 -5.32 8.09
CA GLN A 5 11.80 -6.20 7.93
C GLN A 5 10.85 -6.22 9.15
N ASN A 6 11.28 -5.71 10.31
CA ASN A 6 10.51 -5.86 11.56
C ASN A 6 9.34 -4.88 11.75
N ASP A 7 9.16 -3.88 10.88
CA ASP A 7 8.20 -2.78 11.09
C ASP A 7 7.10 -2.70 10.02
N ARG A 8 7.00 -3.65 9.09
CA ARG A 8 5.95 -3.65 8.05
C ARG A 8 5.51 -5.07 7.65
N HIS A 9 4.24 -5.22 7.33
CA HIS A 9 3.67 -6.45 6.77
C HIS A 9 3.50 -6.28 5.25
N ILE A 10 4.27 -7.02 4.46
CA ILE A 10 4.16 -7.00 2.99
C ILE A 10 2.86 -7.70 2.60
N ILE A 11 2.06 -7.05 1.75
CA ILE A 11 0.88 -7.64 1.12
C ILE A 11 1.30 -8.28 -0.20
N TRP A 12 2.01 -7.54 -1.04
CA TRP A 12 2.53 -8.05 -2.30
C TRP A 12 3.69 -7.18 -2.78
N SER A 13 4.66 -7.77 -3.49
CA SER A 13 5.82 -7.05 -4.05
C SER A 13 6.29 -7.72 -5.33
N ASN A 14 6.62 -6.93 -6.36
CA ASN A 14 7.50 -7.38 -7.45
C ASN A 14 8.83 -6.60 -7.53
N ILE A 15 9.09 -5.69 -6.58
CA ILE A 15 10.35 -4.91 -6.52
C ILE A 15 11.52 -5.78 -6.04
N HIS A 16 11.24 -6.81 -5.24
CA HIS A 16 12.24 -7.63 -4.56
C HIS A 16 12.18 -9.10 -4.96
N LEU A 17 11.70 -9.40 -6.17
CA LEU A 17 11.73 -10.76 -6.71
C LEU A 17 13.17 -11.18 -6.98
N ASP A 18 13.53 -12.34 -6.44
CA ASP A 18 14.87 -12.92 -6.58
C ASP A 18 14.69 -14.37 -7.01
N PHE A 19 15.08 -14.63 -8.26
CA PHE A 19 14.93 -15.92 -8.91
C PHE A 19 15.62 -17.05 -8.15
N GLU A 20 16.72 -16.78 -7.45
CA GLU A 20 17.43 -17.81 -6.69
C GLU A 20 16.58 -18.40 -5.55
N ASN A 21 15.63 -17.63 -5.00
CA ASN A 21 14.70 -18.13 -3.98
C ASN A 21 13.60 -19.03 -4.56
N TRP A 22 13.41 -19.02 -5.88
CA TRP A 22 12.36 -19.75 -6.60
C TRP A 22 12.91 -20.88 -7.46
N ARG A 23 14.20 -20.81 -7.84
CA ARG A 23 14.84 -21.68 -8.82
C ARG A 23 14.57 -23.16 -8.55
N ALA A 24 14.84 -23.62 -7.32
CA ALA A 24 14.71 -25.04 -6.98
C ALA A 24 13.27 -25.56 -7.19
N ASP A 25 12.27 -24.82 -6.68
CA ASP A 25 10.86 -25.21 -6.80
C ASP A 25 10.36 -25.14 -8.25
N LEU A 26 10.87 -24.17 -9.04
CA LEU A 26 10.50 -23.99 -10.43
C LEU A 26 11.17 -25.04 -11.35
N GLU A 27 12.44 -25.37 -11.14
CA GLU A 27 13.13 -26.44 -11.86
C GLU A 27 12.50 -27.81 -11.58
N GLU A 28 12.00 -28.04 -10.36
CA GLU A 28 11.28 -29.27 -10.02
C GLU A 28 9.91 -29.34 -10.72
N GLN A 29 9.15 -28.24 -10.73
CA GLN A 29 7.80 -28.21 -11.30
C GLN A 29 7.77 -28.10 -12.82
N TYR A 30 8.79 -27.48 -13.41
CA TYR A 30 8.89 -27.19 -14.84
C TYR A 30 10.26 -27.61 -15.40
N PRO A 31 10.63 -28.91 -15.35
CA PRO A 31 11.98 -29.38 -15.66
C PRO A 31 12.39 -29.21 -17.12
N ASP A 32 11.43 -28.99 -18.03
CA ASP A 32 11.66 -28.85 -19.47
C ASP A 32 11.89 -27.39 -19.90
N LEU A 33 11.75 -26.41 -18.99
CA LEU A 33 11.93 -24.99 -19.29
C LEU A 33 13.38 -24.55 -19.14
N SER A 34 13.80 -23.64 -20.00
CA SER A 34 15.07 -22.91 -19.86
C SER A 34 15.03 -21.92 -18.69
N GLU A 35 16.18 -21.47 -18.22
CA GLU A 35 16.28 -20.46 -17.15
C GLU A 35 15.48 -19.19 -17.45
N ASP A 36 15.57 -18.67 -18.68
CA ASP A 36 14.81 -17.49 -19.09
C ASP A 36 13.28 -17.74 -19.00
N GLU A 37 12.82 -18.93 -19.38
CA GLU A 37 11.41 -19.33 -19.27
C GLU A 37 10.98 -19.52 -17.81
N LEU A 38 11.86 -20.03 -16.94
CA LEU A 38 11.60 -20.13 -15.50
C LEU A 38 11.52 -18.75 -14.85
N ILE A 39 12.37 -17.80 -15.26
CA ILE A 39 12.28 -16.40 -14.82
C ILE A 39 10.93 -15.79 -15.23
N GLN A 40 10.47 -16.03 -16.46
CA GLN A 40 9.12 -15.59 -16.87
C GLN A 40 8.04 -16.26 -16.02
N LYS A 41 8.16 -17.57 -15.73
CA LYS A 41 7.22 -18.27 -14.84
C LYS A 41 7.18 -17.69 -13.44
N MET A 42 8.31 -17.29 -12.87
CA MET A 42 8.36 -16.59 -11.58
C MET A 42 7.50 -15.31 -11.62
N TYR A 43 7.65 -14.48 -12.65
CA TYR A 43 6.86 -13.26 -12.80
C TYR A 43 5.36 -13.54 -13.00
N GLU A 44 5.01 -14.55 -13.80
CA GLU A 44 3.63 -14.98 -14.00
C GLU A 44 2.98 -15.43 -12.68
N ILE A 45 3.63 -16.34 -11.95
CA ILE A 45 3.12 -16.86 -10.67
C ILE A 45 3.00 -15.73 -9.64
N ASN A 46 4.00 -14.85 -9.55
CA ASN A 46 3.91 -13.70 -8.65
C ASN A 46 2.76 -12.75 -9.04
N SER A 47 2.46 -12.60 -10.34
CA SER A 47 1.28 -11.85 -10.81
C SER A 47 -0.03 -12.51 -10.38
N ASP A 48 -0.10 -13.85 -10.41
CA ASP A 48 -1.27 -14.59 -9.91
C ASP A 48 -1.48 -14.38 -8.41
N TYR A 49 -0.40 -14.34 -7.61
CA TYR A 49 -0.49 -13.98 -6.19
C TYR A 49 -1.10 -12.58 -5.96
N LEU A 50 -0.83 -11.60 -6.85
CA LEU A 50 -1.52 -10.29 -6.76
C LEU A 50 -3.02 -10.42 -7.02
N GLY A 51 -3.42 -11.35 -7.90
CA GLY A 51 -4.81 -11.71 -8.13
C GLY A 51 -5.47 -12.24 -6.86
N ASP A 52 -4.80 -13.14 -6.16
CA ASP A 52 -5.27 -13.67 -4.87
C ASP A 52 -5.41 -12.57 -3.82
N GLU A 53 -4.45 -11.63 -3.73
CA GLU A 53 -4.57 -10.51 -2.79
C GLU A 53 -5.73 -9.58 -3.10
N ARG A 54 -6.08 -9.39 -4.38
CA ARG A 54 -7.29 -8.64 -4.77
C ARG A 54 -8.56 -9.38 -4.40
N MET A 55 -8.55 -10.72 -4.40
CA MET A 55 -9.69 -11.52 -3.94
C MET A 55 -9.82 -11.47 -2.41
N ASN A 56 -8.71 -11.65 -1.68
CA ASN A 56 -8.65 -11.59 -0.21
C ASN A 56 -9.08 -10.21 0.30
N LEU A 57 -8.59 -9.14 -0.32
CA LEU A 57 -8.88 -7.77 0.05
C LEU A 57 -10.07 -7.16 -0.70
N ASN A 58 -10.98 -7.99 -1.23
CA ASN A 58 -12.29 -7.55 -1.74
C ASN A 58 -13.22 -7.13 -0.59
N VAL A 59 -12.78 -6.14 0.18
CA VAL A 59 -13.42 -5.61 1.38
C VAL A 59 -14.00 -4.25 1.04
N GLN A 60 -15.33 -4.16 1.11
CA GLN A 60 -16.07 -2.93 0.83
C GLN A 60 -16.14 -2.05 2.08
N LEU A 61 -15.73 -0.78 1.95
CA LEU A 61 -15.84 0.23 2.99
C LEU A 61 -17.06 1.13 2.75
N SER A 62 -17.47 1.85 3.79
CA SER A 62 -18.60 2.80 3.75
C SER A 62 -18.29 4.11 3.02
N GLN A 63 -17.00 4.43 2.82
CA GLN A 63 -16.54 5.71 2.28
C GLN A 63 -15.46 5.49 1.20
N PRO A 64 -15.26 6.47 0.30
CA PRO A 64 -14.13 6.48 -0.61
C PRO A 64 -12.77 6.43 0.09
N ILE A 65 -11.77 5.91 -0.62
CA ILE A 65 -10.38 5.88 -0.16
C ILE A 65 -9.63 7.05 -0.80
N LEU A 66 -9.11 7.94 0.03
CA LEU A 66 -8.11 8.93 -0.30
C LEU A 66 -6.75 8.26 -0.48
N VAL A 67 -6.10 8.55 -1.61
CA VAL A 67 -4.71 8.25 -1.88
C VAL A 67 -3.93 9.55 -1.75
N VAL A 68 -3.04 9.65 -0.77
CA VAL A 68 -2.08 10.77 -0.67
C VAL A 68 -0.79 10.29 -1.34
N ALA A 69 -0.31 11.06 -2.31
CA ALA A 69 0.81 10.67 -3.16
C ALA A 69 1.98 11.64 -3.00
N ASP A 70 3.17 11.06 -2.81
CA ASP A 70 4.45 11.75 -2.93
C ASP A 70 5.13 11.23 -4.21
N ILE A 71 4.97 11.98 -5.29
CA ILE A 71 5.35 11.60 -6.65
C ILE A 71 6.82 11.93 -6.90
N GLY A 72 7.61 10.92 -7.22
CA GLY A 72 9.02 11.08 -7.60
C GLY A 72 9.14 11.29 -9.10
N ARG A 73 9.83 12.36 -9.51
CA ARG A 73 10.14 12.65 -10.91
C ARG A 73 11.62 12.97 -11.04
N TRP A 74 12.11 13.03 -12.28
CA TRP A 74 13.49 13.40 -12.57
C TRP A 74 13.86 14.81 -12.09
N ASP A 75 12.87 15.72 -11.93
CA ASP A 75 13.03 17.11 -11.49
C ASP A 75 12.68 17.37 -10.02
N GLY A 76 12.32 16.33 -9.25
CA GLY A 76 12.08 16.44 -7.82
C GLY A 76 10.89 15.65 -7.32
N ARG A 77 10.38 16.05 -6.14
CA ARG A 77 9.23 15.44 -5.48
C ARG A 77 8.02 16.37 -5.50
N TYR A 78 6.85 15.80 -5.74
CA TYR A 78 5.59 16.53 -5.86
C TYR A 78 4.48 15.84 -5.05
N ASP A 79 3.80 16.60 -4.22
CA ASP A 79 2.61 16.12 -3.51
C ASP A 79 1.39 16.07 -4.45
N GLY A 80 0.52 15.09 -4.22
CA GLY A 80 -0.74 14.95 -4.95
C GLY A 80 -1.74 14.08 -4.19
N TYR A 81 -2.97 14.01 -4.71
CA TYR A 81 -3.96 13.08 -4.20
C TYR A 81 -4.85 12.53 -5.30
N ALA A 82 -5.45 11.38 -5.03
CA ALA A 82 -6.51 10.78 -5.82
C ALA A 82 -7.58 10.18 -4.90
N GLU A 83 -8.73 9.84 -5.45
CA GLU A 83 -9.81 9.16 -4.73
C GLU A 83 -10.23 7.89 -5.46
N ILE A 84 -10.16 6.77 -4.75
CA ILE A 84 -10.75 5.50 -5.16
C ILE A 84 -12.20 5.52 -4.69
N LYS A 85 -13.09 5.95 -5.59
CA LYS A 85 -14.52 6.22 -5.30
C LYS A 85 -15.32 4.97 -4.94
N THR A 86 -14.87 3.80 -5.37
CA THR A 86 -15.51 2.52 -5.05
C THR A 86 -15.47 2.22 -3.55
N GLY A 87 -14.47 2.73 -2.82
CA GLY A 87 -14.28 2.43 -1.41
C GLY A 87 -13.90 0.97 -1.11
N ASN A 88 -13.47 0.21 -2.11
CA ASN A 88 -13.05 -1.19 -1.93
C ASN A 88 -11.52 -1.27 -1.81
N ILE A 89 -11.02 -2.02 -0.83
CA ILE A 89 -9.57 -2.10 -0.55
C ILE A 89 -8.81 -2.71 -1.74
N LYS A 90 -9.37 -3.70 -2.44
CA LYS A 90 -8.71 -4.33 -3.59
C LYS A 90 -8.36 -3.33 -4.69
N ASP A 91 -9.13 -2.25 -4.81
CA ASP A 91 -8.94 -1.24 -5.84
C ASP A 91 -7.71 -0.34 -5.55
N CYS A 92 -7.09 -0.49 -4.37
CA CYS A 92 -5.78 0.09 -4.06
C CYS A 92 -4.63 -0.68 -4.72
N LEU A 93 -4.83 -1.95 -5.09
CA LEU A 93 -3.81 -2.88 -5.58
C LEU A 93 -3.70 -2.89 -7.11
N TYR A 94 -3.80 -1.71 -7.71
CA TYR A 94 -3.58 -1.47 -9.14
C TYR A 94 -2.54 -0.39 -9.30
N SER A 95 -1.62 -0.60 -10.25
CA SER A 95 -0.56 0.34 -10.59
C SER A 95 -0.31 0.26 -12.08
N GLU A 96 -0.07 1.41 -12.71
CA GLU A 96 0.43 1.52 -14.07
C GLU A 96 1.96 1.69 -14.11
N MET A 97 2.63 1.63 -12.94
CA MET A 97 4.07 1.77 -12.80
C MET A 97 4.79 0.42 -13.04
N ASP A 98 6.07 0.47 -13.40
CA ASP A 98 6.88 -0.69 -13.79
C ASP A 98 6.94 -1.76 -12.68
N MET A 99 7.15 -1.34 -11.43
CA MET A 99 7.15 -2.22 -10.27
C MET A 99 6.40 -1.58 -9.10
N CYS A 100 5.85 -2.41 -8.22
CA CYS A 100 5.12 -1.98 -7.04
C CYS A 100 5.27 -2.92 -5.86
N GLU A 101 5.13 -2.35 -4.66
CA GLU A 101 5.03 -3.07 -3.41
C GLU A 101 3.95 -2.42 -2.55
N TRP A 102 2.98 -3.22 -2.09
CA TRP A 102 1.99 -2.80 -1.11
C TRP A 102 2.30 -3.43 0.23
N TYR A 103 2.18 -2.65 1.29
CA TYR A 103 2.44 -3.10 2.64
C TYR A 103 1.66 -2.31 3.69
N VAL A 104 1.44 -2.93 4.85
CA VAL A 104 0.96 -2.24 6.04
C VAL A 104 2.16 -1.84 6.89
N ASP A 105 2.35 -0.53 7.09
CA ASP A 105 3.43 0.00 7.92
C ASP A 105 3.15 -0.19 9.43
N LYS A 106 4.14 0.08 10.28
CA LYS A 106 4.01 -0.02 11.75
C LYS A 106 2.91 0.83 12.38
N TYR A 107 2.39 1.81 11.67
CA TYR A 107 1.27 2.63 12.13
C TYR A 107 -0.09 2.04 11.72
N GLY A 108 -0.10 0.90 11.03
CA GLY A 108 -1.27 0.29 10.43
C GLY A 108 -1.72 1.00 9.17
N ASP A 109 -0.83 1.72 8.48
CA ASP A 109 -1.19 2.39 7.25
C ASP A 109 -0.90 1.50 6.05
N LEU A 110 -1.89 1.29 5.18
CA LEU A 110 -1.64 0.75 3.85
C LEU A 110 -0.82 1.77 3.06
N ARG A 111 0.33 1.33 2.58
CA ARG A 111 1.30 2.07 1.79
C ARG A 111 1.57 1.36 0.48
N ALA A 112 2.08 2.11 -0.48
CA ALA A 112 2.74 1.51 -1.61
C ALA A 112 3.97 2.29 -2.03
N ASP A 113 4.97 1.57 -2.52
CA ASP A 113 6.08 2.10 -3.28
C ASP A 113 5.87 1.67 -4.74
N ALA A 114 5.82 2.61 -5.67
CA ALA A 114 5.57 2.34 -7.09
C ALA A 114 6.69 2.97 -7.93
N VAL A 115 7.52 2.11 -8.53
CA VAL A 115 8.75 2.47 -9.24
C VAL A 115 8.46 2.60 -10.73
N HIS A 116 8.97 3.65 -11.35
CA HIS A 116 8.97 3.86 -12.78
C HIS A 116 10.32 4.42 -13.24
N HIS A 117 10.57 4.42 -14.55
CA HIS A 117 11.84 4.90 -15.15
C HIS A 117 12.32 6.29 -14.67
N ASP A 118 11.42 7.20 -14.31
CA ASP A 118 11.73 8.57 -13.86
C ASP A 118 11.81 8.75 -12.33
N GLY A 119 11.48 7.72 -11.53
CA GLY A 119 11.44 7.87 -10.08
C GLY A 119 10.65 6.80 -9.33
N THR A 120 10.30 7.14 -8.08
CA THR A 120 9.50 6.27 -7.22
C THR A 120 8.43 7.10 -6.51
N ASN A 121 7.20 6.66 -6.68
CA ASN A 121 6.04 7.22 -6.01
C ASN A 121 5.82 6.51 -4.67
N HIS A 122 5.51 7.29 -3.64
CA HIS A 122 5.09 6.76 -2.35
C HIS A 122 3.63 7.11 -2.09
N TYR A 123 2.82 6.10 -1.81
CA TYR A 123 1.38 6.26 -1.60
C TYR A 123 0.98 5.95 -0.15
N LEU A 124 0.01 6.71 0.34
CA LEU A 124 -0.70 6.49 1.59
C LEU A 124 -2.19 6.34 1.30
N TYR A 125 -2.74 5.18 1.63
CA TYR A 125 -4.16 4.89 1.45
C TYR A 125 -4.93 5.07 2.76
N ARG A 126 -6.00 5.85 2.70
CA ARG A 126 -6.81 6.31 3.83
C ARG A 126 -8.27 6.33 3.47
N VAL A 127 -9.14 5.71 4.26
CA VAL A 127 -10.58 5.85 4.05
C VAL A 127 -11.11 7.04 4.85
N TYR A 128 -11.99 7.84 4.25
CA TYR A 128 -12.65 8.93 4.98
C TYR A 128 -13.45 8.38 6.17
N LYS A 129 -13.53 9.15 7.25
CA LYS A 129 -14.44 8.84 8.35
C LYS A 129 -15.86 9.16 7.93
N ASP A 130 -16.83 8.39 8.40
CA ASP A 130 -18.25 8.70 8.17
C ASP A 130 -18.68 10.06 8.78
N THR A 131 -17.90 10.58 9.73
CA THR A 131 -18.11 11.88 10.37
C THR A 131 -17.39 13.04 9.66
N ALA A 132 -16.60 12.77 8.62
CA ALA A 132 -15.88 13.82 7.90
C ALA A 132 -16.87 14.61 7.04
N THR A 133 -16.87 15.94 7.18
CA THR A 133 -17.72 16.80 6.34
C THR A 133 -17.01 17.13 5.03
N ASP A 134 -17.78 17.44 3.97
CA ASP A 134 -17.23 17.84 2.68
C ASP A 134 -16.22 18.99 2.81
N SER A 135 -16.54 20.01 3.62
CA SER A 135 -15.60 21.13 3.86
C SER A 135 -14.30 20.70 4.54
N GLN A 136 -14.35 19.69 5.42
CA GLN A 136 -13.13 19.14 6.04
C GLN A 136 -12.30 18.35 5.02
N ILE A 137 -12.96 17.59 4.15
CA ILE A 137 -12.33 16.82 3.08
C ILE A 137 -11.68 17.75 2.07
N GLU A 138 -12.40 18.76 1.58
CA GLU A 138 -11.88 19.73 0.61
C GLU A 138 -10.74 20.57 1.18
N ASN A 139 -10.81 20.95 2.46
CA ASN A 139 -9.68 21.60 3.13
C ASN A 139 -8.45 20.69 3.21
N LEU A 140 -8.62 19.39 3.50
CA LEU A 140 -7.49 18.45 3.47
C LEU A 140 -6.90 18.35 2.05
N LYS A 141 -7.74 18.19 1.03
CA LYS A 141 -7.31 18.10 -0.38
C LYS A 141 -6.53 19.35 -0.80
N ALA A 142 -7.01 20.54 -0.45
CA ALA A 142 -6.30 21.80 -0.70
C ALA A 142 -4.94 21.83 0.00
N LYS A 143 -4.85 21.39 1.26
CA LYS A 143 -3.57 21.29 1.97
C LYS A 143 -2.59 20.31 1.33
N ILE A 144 -3.08 19.19 0.79
CA ILE A 144 -2.23 18.22 0.09
C ILE A 144 -1.69 18.86 -1.19
N TYR A 145 -2.56 19.48 -1.97
CA TYR A 145 -2.17 20.17 -3.21
C TYR A 145 -1.15 21.28 -2.97
N ASP A 146 -1.28 22.00 -1.85
CA ASP A 146 -0.35 23.05 -1.43
C ASP A 146 0.97 22.53 -0.83
N GLY A 147 1.14 21.22 -0.65
CA GLY A 147 2.30 20.62 0.03
C GLY A 147 2.39 20.94 1.52
N LYS A 148 1.25 21.22 2.18
CA LYS A 148 1.16 21.66 3.59
C LYS A 148 0.44 20.65 4.49
N ALA A 149 -0.08 19.55 3.94
CA ALA A 149 -0.84 18.57 4.71
C ALA A 149 0.06 17.87 5.74
N THR A 150 -0.39 17.86 6.99
CA THR A 150 0.29 17.13 8.07
C THR A 150 -0.37 15.79 8.33
N ARG A 151 0.33 14.88 9.03
CA ARG A 151 -0.28 13.62 9.51
C ARG A 151 -1.53 13.88 10.36
N ALA A 152 -1.53 14.92 11.18
CA ALA A 152 -2.68 15.29 12.01
C ALA A 152 -3.87 15.76 11.17
N ASP A 153 -3.64 16.49 10.07
CA ASP A 153 -4.68 16.86 9.14
C ASP A 153 -5.32 15.62 8.48
N ILE A 154 -4.49 14.68 8.04
CA ILE A 154 -4.94 13.44 7.40
C ILE A 154 -5.75 12.59 8.39
N THR A 155 -5.21 12.28 9.57
CA THR A 155 -5.86 11.38 10.55
C THR A 155 -7.06 12.01 11.25
N ARG A 156 -7.20 13.33 11.21
CA ARG A 156 -8.41 14.03 11.70
C ARG A 156 -9.64 13.64 10.88
N VAL A 157 -9.52 13.52 9.57
CA VAL A 157 -10.65 13.27 8.64
C VAL A 157 -10.69 11.85 8.08
N THR A 158 -9.62 11.08 8.23
CA THR A 158 -9.53 9.70 7.72
C THR A 158 -9.20 8.68 8.82
N ARG A 159 -9.51 7.42 8.56
CA ARG A 159 -9.07 6.26 9.37
C ARG A 159 -8.16 5.36 8.54
N ARG A 160 -7.45 4.47 9.24
CA ARG A 160 -6.50 3.57 8.62
C ARG A 160 -7.15 2.33 8.02
N LEU A 161 -6.56 1.83 6.93
CA LEU A 161 -7.00 0.60 6.27
C LEU A 161 -6.38 -0.65 6.90
N GLY A 162 -5.25 -0.52 7.61
CA GLY A 162 -4.54 -1.66 8.17
C GLY A 162 -5.39 -2.46 9.16
N ASP A 163 -6.35 -1.84 9.86
CA ASP A 163 -7.23 -2.58 10.78
C ASP A 163 -8.09 -3.63 10.03
N GLU A 164 -8.61 -3.28 8.85
CA GLU A 164 -9.40 -4.20 8.01
C GLU A 164 -8.51 -5.28 7.37
N ILE A 165 -7.32 -4.87 6.91
CA ILE A 165 -6.34 -5.77 6.29
C ILE A 165 -5.81 -6.79 7.31
N ALA A 166 -5.47 -6.33 8.50
CA ALA A 166 -5.04 -7.17 9.62
C ALA A 166 -6.11 -8.19 10.01
N ALA A 167 -7.39 -7.83 9.94
CA ALA A 167 -8.49 -8.76 10.21
C ALA A 167 -8.58 -9.89 9.17
N VAL A 168 -8.24 -9.63 7.91
CA VAL A 168 -8.21 -10.65 6.84
C VAL A 168 -7.06 -11.63 7.05
N TYR A 169 -5.84 -11.13 7.33
CA TYR A 169 -4.63 -11.96 7.41
C TYR A 169 -4.27 -12.43 8.83
N GLY A 170 -4.96 -11.93 9.86
CA GLY A 170 -4.77 -12.37 11.24
C GLY A 170 -3.47 -11.89 11.91
N PHE A 171 -2.88 -10.77 11.48
CA PHE A 171 -1.71 -10.19 12.15
C PHE A 171 -2.09 -9.03 13.08
N ASP A 172 -1.25 -8.78 14.09
CA ASP A 172 -1.48 -7.70 15.06
C ASP A 172 -0.82 -6.39 14.61
N ILE A 173 -1.55 -5.28 14.72
CA ILE A 173 -1.00 -3.94 14.58
C ILE A 173 -0.80 -3.34 15.98
N PRO A 174 0.42 -2.89 16.33
CA PRO A 174 0.66 -2.22 17.60
C PRO A 174 -0.33 -1.07 17.81
N ARG A 175 -1.14 -1.15 18.87
CA ARG A 175 -2.02 -0.05 19.24
C ARG A 175 -1.15 1.13 19.66
N GLN A 176 -1.28 2.25 18.96
CA GLN A 176 -0.73 3.51 19.46
C GLN A 176 -1.32 3.74 20.85
N LYS A 177 -0.45 3.81 21.88
CA LYS A 177 -0.88 4.17 23.23
C LYS A 177 -1.65 5.48 23.11
N LYS A 178 -2.95 5.47 23.39
CA LYS A 178 -3.67 6.70 23.71
C LYS A 178 -2.88 7.30 24.88
N ASN A 179 -2.29 8.47 24.70
CA ASN A 179 -1.84 9.26 25.84
C ASN A 179 -3.08 9.43 26.71
N ILE A 180 -3.11 8.72 27.84
CA ILE A 180 -4.07 8.95 28.92
C ILE A 180 -3.63 10.28 29.51
N GLU A 181 -4.08 11.39 28.91
CA GLU A 181 -3.96 12.71 29.52
C GLU A 181 -5.01 12.83 30.63
N ARG A 182 -4.50 12.64 31.85
CA ARG A 182 -4.84 13.32 33.11
C ARG A 182 -6.31 13.29 33.55
N ALA A 183 -6.60 12.28 34.39
CA ALA A 183 -7.39 12.53 35.59
C ALA A 183 -6.43 12.88 36.74
N ARG A 184 -6.15 14.17 36.92
CA ARG A 184 -5.77 14.79 38.20
C ARG A 184 -6.17 16.26 38.17
#